data_AF-A0A3S5DJ75-F1
#
_entry.id   AF-A0A3S5DJ75-F1
#
_cell.length_a   1.000
_cell.length_b   1.000
_cell.length_c   1.000
_cell.angle_alpha   90.00
_cell.angle_beta   90.00
_cell.angle_gamma   90.00
#
_symmetry.space_group_name_H-M   'P 1'
#
loop_
_entity.id
_entity.type
_entity.pdbx_description
1 polymer ?
#
loop_
_entity_poly.entity_id
_entity_poly.type
_entity_poly.pdbx_seq_one_letter_code
_entity_poly.pdbx_strand_id
1 'polypeptide(L)'
;MRLQQQLTFLLQRKLIDEEIVQWMLHIRDHLHTQWHADVESPQVFMLFNHFAMALGRIKRGYAAHPLAQEILAEMQSAVVFPQVFQRHIELMQLIPLAIPDSEQTHFMANIYALSLSQPQILD
;
A
#
# COMPACT_ATOMS: atom_id res chain seq x y z
N MET A 1 2.62 -1.51 17.02
CA MET A 1 3.62 -2.55 16.66
C MET A 1 4.48 -1.97 15.56
N ARG A 2 5.82 -2.09 15.63
CA ARG A 2 6.69 -1.51 14.58
C ARG A 2 6.61 -2.33 13.30
N LEU A 3 6.71 -1.71 12.13
CA LEU A 3 6.59 -2.37 10.82
C LEU A 3 7.46 -3.64 10.73
N GLN A 4 8.72 -3.55 11.16
CA GLN A 4 9.66 -4.68 11.10
C GLN A 4 9.17 -5.90 11.90
N GLN A 5 8.54 -5.68 13.06
CA GLN A 5 7.96 -6.77 13.86
C GLN A 5 6.80 -7.43 13.11
N GLN A 6 5.98 -6.62 12.42
CA GLN A 6 4.87 -7.14 11.62
C GLN A 6 5.36 -7.95 10.42
N LEU A 7 6.35 -7.45 9.66
CA LEU A 7 6.91 -8.19 8.53
C LEU A 7 7.53 -9.52 8.98
N THR A 8 8.29 -9.52 10.08
CA THR A 8 8.83 -10.75 10.67
C THR A 8 7.72 -11.73 11.04
N PHE A 9 6.65 -11.25 11.68
CA PHE A 9 5.51 -12.09 12.03
C PHE A 9 4.81 -12.69 10.81
N LEU A 10 4.58 -11.90 9.76
CA LEU A 10 3.98 -12.36 8.51
C LEU A 10 4.87 -13.40 7.80
N LEU A 11 6.18 -13.17 7.79
CA LEU A 11 7.18 -14.08 7.22
C LEU A 11 7.21 -15.41 7.97
N GLN A 12 7.27 -15.38 9.31
CA GLN A 12 7.25 -16.59 10.15
C GLN A 12 5.99 -17.43 9.95
N ARG A 13 4.85 -16.77 9.68
CA ARG A 13 3.58 -17.43 9.38
C ARG A 13 3.43 -17.88 7.92
N LYS A 14 4.46 -17.68 7.08
CA LYS A 14 4.45 -17.99 5.64
C LYS A 14 3.30 -17.28 4.91
N LEU A 15 2.90 -16.11 5.42
CA LEU A 15 1.91 -15.26 4.78
C LEU A 15 2.53 -14.40 3.68
N ILE A 16 3.82 -14.11 3.83
CA ILE A 16 4.70 -13.43 2.86
C ILE A 16 6.04 -14.18 2.80
N ASP A 17 6.88 -13.82 1.84
CA ASP A 17 8.26 -14.30 1.69
C ASP A 17 9.28 -13.16 1.77
N GLU A 18 10.57 -13.50 1.68
CA GLU A 18 11.67 -12.55 1.83
C GLU A 18 11.66 -11.45 0.76
N GLU A 19 11.22 -11.74 -0.47
CA GLU A 19 11.11 -10.75 -1.54
C GLU A 19 10.08 -9.68 -1.18
N ILE A 20 8.91 -10.08 -0.66
CA ILE A 20 7.89 -9.13 -0.19
C ILE A 20 8.45 -8.27 0.95
N VAL A 21 9.21 -8.85 1.88
CA VAL A 21 9.85 -8.07 2.95
C VAL A 21 10.77 -7.00 2.36
N GLN A 22 11.60 -7.35 1.38
CA GLN A 22 12.49 -6.41 0.71
C GLN A 22 11.72 -5.29 -0.03
N TRP A 23 10.66 -5.64 -0.76
CA TRP A 23 9.82 -4.63 -1.43
C TRP A 23 9.16 -3.68 -0.43
N MET A 24 8.68 -4.17 0.72
CA MET A 24 8.10 -3.31 1.76
C MET A 24 9.13 -2.37 2.39
N LEU A 25 10.36 -2.83 2.60
CA LEU A 25 11.44 -1.96 3.09
C LEU A 25 11.77 -0.87 2.05
N HIS A 26 11.84 -1.24 0.77
CA HIS A 26 12.10 -0.27 -0.30
C HIS A 26 10.97 0.77 -0.42
N ILE A 27 9.71 0.34 -0.34
CA ILE A 27 8.56 1.26 -0.31
C ILE A 27 8.63 2.17 0.92
N ARG A 28 9.03 1.68 2.09
CA ARG A 28 9.20 2.53 3.29
C ARG A 28 10.23 3.62 3.07
N ASP A 29 11.37 3.27 2.48
CA ASP A 29 12.41 4.24 2.18
C ASP A 29 11.93 5.26 1.13
N HIS A 30 11.14 4.83 0.15
CA HIS A 30 10.51 5.74 -0.83
C HIS A 30 9.52 6.71 -0.17
N LEU A 31 8.60 6.21 0.67
CA LEU A 31 7.65 7.04 1.42
C LEU A 31 8.38 8.09 2.28
N HIS A 32 9.45 7.68 2.97
CA HIS A 32 10.22 8.58 3.81
C HIS A 32 11.00 9.64 3.00
N THR A 33 11.66 9.23 1.92
CA THR A 33 12.62 10.10 1.21
C THR A 33 12.01 10.90 0.07
N GLN A 34 11.05 10.35 -0.66
CA GLN A 34 10.43 11.00 -1.82
C GLN A 34 9.14 11.72 -1.44
N TRP A 35 8.34 11.12 -0.55
CA TRP A 35 7.05 11.70 -0.14
C TRP A 35 7.11 12.42 1.20
N HIS A 36 8.26 12.40 1.88
CA HIS A 36 8.44 13.00 3.22
C HIS A 36 7.37 12.55 4.23
N ALA A 37 6.90 11.31 4.10
CA ALA A 37 5.89 10.75 4.98
C ALA A 37 6.49 10.38 6.34
N ASP A 38 5.73 10.61 7.41
CA ASP A 38 5.96 10.01 8.72
C ASP A 38 5.66 8.50 8.64
N VAL A 39 6.74 7.73 8.48
CA VAL A 39 6.71 6.27 8.33
C VAL A 39 6.45 5.52 9.63
N GLU A 40 6.37 6.21 10.77
CA GLU A 40 6.01 5.61 12.06
C GLU A 40 4.52 5.81 12.39
N SER A 41 3.77 6.50 11.52
CA SER A 41 2.34 6.76 11.72
C SER A 41 1.46 5.49 11.61
N PRO A 42 0.29 5.47 12.28
CA PRO A 42 -0.67 4.37 12.17
C PRO A 42 -1.16 4.11 10.75
N GLN A 43 -1.35 5.16 9.94
CA GLN A 43 -1.80 5.05 8.55
C GLN A 43 -0.74 4.38 7.67
N VAL A 44 0.54 4.72 7.86
CA VAL A 44 1.63 4.02 7.16
C VAL A 44 1.68 2.56 7.58
N PHE A 45 1.53 2.26 8.88
CA PHE A 45 1.44 0.88 9.34
C PHE A 45 0.30 0.09 8.66
N MET A 46 -0.88 0.70 8.52
CA MET A 46 -2.03 0.09 7.86
C MET A 46 -1.76 -0.18 6.37
N LEU A 47 -1.20 0.80 5.66
CA LEU A 47 -0.80 0.66 4.26
C LEU A 47 0.16 -0.52 4.07
N PHE A 48 1.23 -0.56 4.86
CA PHE A 48 2.22 -1.64 4.75
C PHE A 48 1.63 -3.01 5.08
N ASN A 49 0.83 -3.11 6.14
CA ASN A 49 0.22 -4.37 6.52
C ASN A 49 -0.70 -4.88 5.40
N HIS A 50 -1.47 -4.00 4.77
CA HIS A 50 -2.34 -4.37 3.66
C HIS A 50 -1.52 -4.80 2.43
N PHE A 51 -0.52 -4.00 2.02
CA PHE A 51 0.31 -4.28 0.85
C PHE A 51 1.03 -5.63 1.01
N ALA A 52 1.71 -5.87 2.14
CA ALA A 52 2.42 -7.12 2.38
C ALA A 52 1.48 -8.33 2.28
N MET A 53 0.31 -8.27 2.93
CA MET A 53 -0.68 -9.34 2.90
C MET A 53 -1.27 -9.58 1.51
N ALA A 54 -1.53 -8.51 0.75
CA ALA A 54 -2.01 -8.60 -0.62
C ALA A 54 -0.98 -9.22 -1.55
N LEU A 55 0.28 -8.77 -1.49
CA LEU A 55 1.36 -9.35 -2.30
C LEU A 55 1.57 -10.83 -1.98
N GLY A 56 1.53 -11.21 -0.70
CA GLY A 56 1.61 -12.61 -0.30
C GLY A 56 0.45 -13.45 -0.82
N ARG A 57 -0.76 -12.88 -0.87
CA ARG A 57 -1.93 -13.52 -1.47
C ARG A 57 -1.78 -13.66 -3.00
N ILE A 58 -1.34 -12.61 -3.69
CA ILE A 58 -1.10 -12.60 -5.15
C ILE A 58 -0.04 -13.63 -5.55
N LYS A 59 1.09 -13.72 -4.84
CA LYS A 59 2.13 -14.74 -5.12
C LYS A 59 1.64 -16.17 -4.97
N ARG A 60 0.56 -16.40 -4.21
CA ARG A 60 -0.09 -17.70 -4.04
C ARG A 60 -1.20 -17.96 -5.08
N GLY A 61 -1.41 -17.05 -6.02
CA GLY A 61 -2.43 -17.18 -7.08
C GLY A 61 -3.83 -16.74 -6.67
N TYR A 62 -3.96 -15.96 -5.59
CA TYR A 62 -5.25 -15.46 -5.11
C TYR A 62 -5.33 -13.93 -5.18
N ALA A 63 -6.55 -13.39 -5.20
CA ALA A 63 -6.81 -11.97 -5.07
C ALA A 63 -8.06 -11.73 -4.21
N ALA A 64 -8.12 -10.60 -3.55
CA ALA A 64 -9.32 -10.12 -2.87
C ALA A 64 -10.35 -9.62 -3.89
N HIS A 65 -11.61 -9.53 -3.45
CA HIS A 65 -12.63 -8.78 -4.18
C HIS A 65 -12.30 -7.29 -4.15
N PRO A 66 -12.68 -6.52 -5.20
CA PRO A 66 -12.48 -5.08 -5.22
C PRO A 66 -13.25 -4.40 -4.08
N LEU A 67 -12.85 -3.17 -3.76
CA LEU A 67 -13.68 -2.29 -2.93
C LEU A 67 -15.08 -2.17 -3.49
N ALA A 68 -16.05 -1.98 -2.59
CA ALA A 68 -17.42 -1.68 -2.98
C ALA A 68 -17.43 -0.46 -3.92
N GLN A 69 -18.22 -0.54 -4.99
CA GLN A 69 -18.25 0.47 -6.04
C GLN A 69 -18.57 1.87 -5.50
N GLU A 70 -19.45 1.96 -4.50
CA GLU A 70 -19.83 3.22 -3.86
C GLU A 70 -18.63 3.89 -3.16
N ILE A 71 -17.82 3.10 -2.43
CA ILE A 71 -16.61 3.59 -1.77
C ILE A 71 -15.55 4.02 -2.79
N LEU A 72 -15.39 3.24 -3.87
CA LEU A 72 -14.47 3.58 -4.94
C LEU A 72 -14.87 4.88 -5.64
N ALA A 73 -16.17 5.06 -5.92
CA ALA A 73 -16.70 6.26 -6.55
C ALA A 73 -16.55 7.50 -5.65
N GLU A 74 -16.79 7.36 -4.35
CA GLU A 74 -16.56 8.41 -3.36
C GLU A 74 -15.09 8.86 -3.38
N MET A 75 -14.15 7.90 -3.27
CA MET A 75 -12.71 8.19 -3.34
C MET A 75 -12.32 8.87 -4.67
N GLN A 76 -12.82 8.38 -5.79
CA GLN A 76 -12.54 8.94 -7.13
C GLN A 76 -13.09 10.34 -7.33
N SER A 77 -14.14 10.71 -6.59
CA SER A 77 -14.73 12.05 -6.65
C SER A 77 -13.94 13.11 -5.88
N ALA A 78 -12.97 12.70 -5.04
CA ALA A 78 -12.17 13.62 -4.25
C ALA A 78 -11.27 14.49 -5.15
N VAL A 79 -11.17 15.79 -4.84
CA VAL A 79 -10.33 16.75 -5.59
C VAL A 79 -8.86 16.30 -5.67
N VAL A 80 -8.39 15.61 -4.62
CA VAL A 80 -7.02 15.11 -4.50
C VAL A 80 -6.78 13.76 -5.22
N PHE A 81 -7.83 13.15 -5.78
CA PHE A 81 -7.72 11.83 -6.38
C PHE A 81 -6.70 11.73 -7.52
N PRO A 82 -6.53 12.71 -8.42
CA PRO A 82 -5.49 12.66 -9.45
C PRO A 82 -4.07 12.51 -8.87
N GLN A 83 -3.76 13.21 -7.77
CA GLN A 83 -2.47 13.10 -7.08
C GLN A 83 -2.34 11.73 -6.41
N VAL A 84 -3.39 11.24 -5.77
CA VAL A 84 -3.42 9.89 -5.17
C VAL A 84 -3.19 8.81 -6.22
N PHE A 85 -3.79 8.95 -7.40
CA PHE A 85 -3.59 8.02 -8.52
C PHE A 85 -2.14 8.07 -9.04
N GLN A 86 -1.52 9.24 -9.09
CA GLN A 86 -0.11 9.38 -9.43
C GLN A 86 0.79 8.67 -8.41
N ARG A 87 0.54 8.85 -7.11
CA ARG A 87 1.24 8.13 -6.03
C ARG A 87 1.05 6.62 -6.10
N HIS A 88 -0.14 6.17 -6.50
CA HIS A 88 -0.40 4.75 -6.76
C HIS A 88 0.51 4.22 -7.88
N ILE A 89 0.57 4.90 -9.02
CA ILE A 89 1.45 4.51 -10.13
C ILE A 89 2.91 4.44 -9.68
N GLU A 90 3.38 5.44 -8.93
CA GLU A 90 4.74 5.48 -8.37
C GLU A 90 5.05 4.23 -7.53
N LEU A 91 4.18 3.85 -6.59
CA LEU A 91 4.40 2.65 -5.79
C LEU A 91 4.32 1.36 -6.60
N MET A 92 3.47 1.30 -7.63
CA MET A 92 3.33 0.09 -8.44
C MET A 92 4.61 -0.19 -9.24
N GLN A 93 5.37 0.84 -9.61
CA GLN A 93 6.67 0.68 -10.28
C GLN A 93 7.74 0.08 -9.36
N LEU A 94 7.58 0.16 -8.04
CA LEU A 94 8.52 -0.41 -7.06
C LEU A 94 8.28 -1.90 -6.80
N ILE A 95 7.18 -2.46 -7.31
CA ILE A 95 6.78 -3.84 -7.08
C ILE A 95 6.88 -4.61 -8.41
N PRO A 96 7.80 -5.58 -8.55
CA PRO A 96 7.97 -6.36 -9.77
C PRO A 96 6.93 -7.50 -9.86
N LEU A 97 5.66 -7.19 -9.61
CA LEU A 97 4.53 -8.11 -9.65
C LEU A 97 3.33 -7.42 -10.29
N ALA A 98 2.65 -8.12 -11.21
CA ALA A 98 1.38 -7.64 -11.73
C ALA A 98 0.31 -7.67 -10.63
N ILE A 99 -0.20 -6.50 -10.25
CA ILE A 99 -1.23 -6.36 -9.22
C ILE A 99 -2.60 -6.46 -9.89
N PRO A 100 -3.45 -7.44 -9.52
CA PRO A 100 -4.80 -7.56 -10.07
C PRO A 100 -5.63 -6.30 -9.81
N ASP A 101 -6.50 -5.92 -10.75
CA ASP A 101 -7.34 -4.72 -10.62
C ASP A 101 -8.18 -4.70 -9.34
N SER A 102 -8.61 -5.87 -8.87
CA SER A 102 -9.35 -6.00 -7.62
C SER A 102 -8.52 -5.59 -6.40
N GLU A 103 -7.21 -5.84 -6.40
CA GLU A 103 -6.28 -5.44 -5.34
C GLU A 103 -5.88 -3.96 -5.48
N GLN A 104 -5.77 -3.45 -6.71
CA GLN A 104 -5.42 -2.04 -6.97
C GLN A 104 -6.39 -1.08 -6.29
N THR A 105 -7.68 -1.40 -6.21
CA THR A 105 -8.67 -0.57 -5.51
C THR A 105 -8.32 -0.36 -4.03
N HIS A 106 -7.88 -1.42 -3.34
CA HIS A 106 -7.47 -1.33 -1.94
C HIS A 106 -6.14 -0.58 -1.77
N PHE A 107 -5.23 -0.73 -2.73
CA PHE A 107 -3.95 -0.02 -2.71
C PHE A 107 -4.16 1.49 -2.80
N MET A 108 -4.97 1.93 -3.78
CA MET A 108 -5.36 3.32 -3.90
C MET A 108 -6.07 3.85 -2.65
N ALA A 109 -6.98 3.06 -2.05
CA ALA A 109 -7.67 3.49 -0.84
C ALA A 109 -6.74 3.67 0.37
N ASN A 110 -5.69 2.86 0.50
CA ASN A 110 -4.70 3.06 1.57
C ASN A 110 -3.85 4.31 1.33
N ILE A 111 -3.52 4.63 0.07
CA ILE A 111 -2.81 5.87 -0.28
C ILE A 111 -3.72 7.08 -0.05
N TYR A 112 -4.99 6.99 -0.43
CA TYR A 112 -6.00 8.03 -0.16
C TYR A 112 -6.12 8.27 1.35
N ALA A 113 -6.32 7.23 2.16
CA ALA A 113 -6.39 7.34 3.61
C ALA A 113 -5.11 7.94 4.21
N LEU A 114 -3.93 7.57 3.68
CA LEU A 114 -2.67 8.17 4.08
C LEU A 114 -2.63 9.67 3.76
N SER A 115 -3.08 10.08 2.57
CA SER A 115 -3.11 11.49 2.16
C SER A 115 -4.02 12.36 3.02
N LEU A 116 -5.11 11.80 3.56
CA LEU A 116 -5.97 12.52 4.50
C LEU A 116 -5.26 12.78 5.85
N SER A 117 -4.39 11.87 6.27
CA SER A 117 -3.61 12.01 7.51
C SER A 117 -2.29 12.78 7.32
N GLN A 118 -1.74 12.74 6.12
CA GLN A 118 -0.45 13.30 5.74
C GLN A 118 -0.56 13.96 4.36
N PRO A 119 -1.19 15.15 4.27
CA PRO A 119 -1.44 15.80 2.98
C PRO A 119 -0.17 16.09 2.18
N GLN A 120 0.97 16.27 2.86
CA GLN A 120 2.26 16.56 2.23
C GLN A 120 2.76 15.44 1.30
N ILE A 121 2.22 14.22 1.42
CA ILE A 121 2.55 13.16 0.46
C ILE A 121 2.02 13.46 -0.94
N LEU A 122 1.18 14.48 -1.13
CA LEU A 122 0.62 14.85 -2.43
C LEU A 122 1.30 16.07 -3.07
N ASP A 123 2.28 16.67 -2.38
CA ASP A 123 3.08 17.80 -2.87
C ASP A 123 4.13 17.35 -3.91
#